data_AF-A0A1F7F9R3-F1
#
_entry.id   AF-A0A1F7F9R3-F1
#
_cell.length_a   1.000
_cell.length_b   1.000
_cell.length_c   1.000
_cell.angle_alpha   90.00
_cell.angle_beta   90.00
_cell.angle_gamma   90.00
#
_symmetry.space_group_name_H-M   'P 1'
#
loop_
_entity.id
_entity.type
_entity.pdbx_description
1 polymer ?
#
loop_
_entity_poly.entity_id
_entity_poly.type
_entity_poly.pdbx_seq_one_letter_code
_entity_poly.pdbx_strand_id
1 'polypeptide(L)'
;MTRINSETIALYADLHERLEIYDAMRSVATLPGEFTTKKIKGVTYHYFQATLPGGRTQIYLGPDSDGIQDLIQRRKMGASQIEADHALFKRLGAQIIAGTVTPVPSEIARIIGRLADCGVFHAGAILVGSMGFKVLETHLGFKFGNHVTTTQDIDLAGGLRIALAVPGITADIPSAIESLQIGFFPVPGFSRKEPSTSYAIRGKALRIDLLTSQKKGREAPVHIPRFNAAAQPLKFLDYLIEGPIKAAFICGTPFLVTVPQPARFALHKLLVSQERKTTSAPKKQKDIMQAKLLLEVLREDYPGELDAARASLIKRGPGWEKRLLRACKENKIDF
;
A
#
# COMPACT_ATOMS: atom_id res chain seq x y z
N MET A 1 -15.17 -19.52 -2.84
CA MET A 1 -14.56 -18.82 -1.70
C MET A 1 -14.49 -19.78 -0.53
N THR A 2 -13.42 -19.76 0.27
CA THR A 2 -13.27 -20.63 1.45
C THR A 2 -12.74 -19.83 2.63
N ARG A 3 -13.31 -20.03 3.82
CA ARG A 3 -12.77 -19.42 5.05
C ARG A 3 -11.42 -20.06 5.41
N ILE A 4 -10.46 -19.26 5.85
CA ILE A 4 -9.18 -19.74 6.37
C ILE A 4 -9.42 -20.34 7.76
N ASN A 5 -8.69 -21.39 8.12
CA ASN A 5 -8.87 -22.04 9.43
C ASN A 5 -8.55 -21.10 10.61
N SER A 6 -9.17 -21.35 11.76
CA SER A 6 -9.06 -20.50 12.94
C SER A 6 -7.62 -20.36 13.46
N GLU A 7 -6.82 -21.41 13.36
CA GLU A 7 -5.42 -21.41 13.82
C GLU A 7 -4.58 -20.42 13.00
N THR A 8 -4.78 -20.39 11.68
CA THR A 8 -4.08 -19.46 10.78
C THR A 8 -4.56 -18.03 10.99
N ILE A 9 -5.85 -17.82 11.29
CA ILE A 9 -6.37 -16.49 11.62
C ILE A 9 -5.80 -15.97 12.93
N ALA A 10 -5.65 -16.82 13.95
CA ALA A 10 -5.00 -16.45 15.20
C ALA A 10 -3.54 -16.03 14.97
N LEU A 11 -2.79 -16.76 14.12
CA LEU A 11 -1.43 -16.39 13.73
C LEU A 11 -1.38 -15.08 12.96
N TYR A 12 -2.35 -14.83 12.07
CA TYR A 12 -2.45 -13.56 11.34
C TYR A 12 -2.69 -12.39 12.30
N ALA A 13 -3.58 -12.55 13.28
CA ALA A 13 -3.87 -11.54 14.28
C ALA A 13 -2.63 -11.21 15.14
N ASP A 14 -1.91 -12.23 15.64
CA ASP A 14 -0.65 -12.04 16.38
C ASP A 14 0.42 -11.35 15.51
N LEU A 15 0.57 -11.76 14.25
CA LEU A 15 1.48 -11.08 13.32
C LEU A 15 1.09 -9.62 13.09
N HIS A 16 -0.20 -9.34 12.86
CA HIS A 16 -0.69 -7.99 12.59
C HIS A 16 -0.46 -7.06 13.77
N GLU A 17 -0.82 -7.48 14.98
CA GLU A 17 -0.59 -6.71 16.21
C GLU A 17 0.91 -6.42 16.43
N ARG A 18 1.77 -7.43 16.27
CA ARG A 18 3.22 -7.24 16.43
C ARG A 18 3.81 -6.31 15.37
N LEU A 19 3.33 -6.40 14.13
CA LEU A 19 3.76 -5.47 13.10
C LEU A 19 3.29 -4.05 13.40
N GLU A 20 2.10 -3.85 13.98
CA GLU A 20 1.63 -2.52 14.38
C GLU A 20 2.48 -1.93 15.49
N ILE A 21 2.84 -2.74 16.48
CA ILE A 21 3.79 -2.37 17.54
C ILE A 21 5.15 -2.00 16.94
N TYR A 22 5.68 -2.85 16.05
CA TYR A 22 6.96 -2.61 15.38
C TYR A 22 6.95 -1.32 14.56
N ASP A 23 5.85 -1.06 13.85
CA ASP A 23 5.67 0.16 13.06
C ASP A 23 5.56 1.42 13.96
N ALA A 24 4.91 1.31 15.11
CA ALA A 24 4.81 2.40 16.08
C ALA A 24 6.15 2.68 16.78
N MET A 25 7.00 1.66 16.97
CA MET A 25 8.33 1.77 17.57
C MET A 25 9.43 2.19 16.58
N ARG A 26 9.07 2.48 15.31
CA ARG A 26 10.03 2.84 14.27
C ARG A 26 10.85 4.05 14.69
N SER A 27 12.17 3.88 14.69
CA SER A 27 13.13 4.89 15.14
C SER A 27 14.40 4.84 14.30
N VAL A 28 15.39 5.69 14.60
CA VAL A 28 16.72 5.60 13.96
C VAL A 28 17.35 4.21 14.15
N ALA A 29 16.99 3.47 15.20
CA ALA A 29 17.45 2.10 15.38
C ALA A 29 16.94 1.16 14.28
N THR A 30 15.71 1.36 13.80
CA THR A 30 15.03 0.49 12.83
C THR A 30 15.22 0.92 11.37
N LEU A 31 15.89 2.06 11.12
CA LEU A 31 16.16 2.52 9.74
C LEU A 31 17.17 1.61 9.03
N PRO A 32 16.99 1.25 7.75
CA PRO A 32 18.03 0.54 6.99
C PRO A 32 19.25 1.45 6.76
N GLY A 33 20.44 1.02 7.21
CA GLY A 33 21.69 1.78 7.09
C GLY A 33 22.71 1.51 8.20
N GLU A 34 23.74 2.34 8.29
CA GLU A 34 24.76 2.29 9.33
C GLU A 34 25.25 3.70 9.68
N PHE A 35 25.69 3.90 10.92
CA PHE A 35 26.41 5.12 11.27
C PHE A 35 27.86 5.00 10.81
N THR A 36 28.39 6.08 10.23
CA THR A 36 29.79 6.16 9.79
C THR A 36 30.37 7.52 10.19
N THR A 37 31.70 7.61 10.24
CA THR A 37 32.41 8.79 10.72
C THR A 37 33.43 9.29 9.70
N LYS A 38 33.65 10.61 9.64
CA LYS A 38 34.77 11.24 8.94
C LYS A 38 35.51 12.17 9.88
N LYS A 39 36.85 12.17 9.84
CA LYS A 39 37.67 13.11 10.60
C LYS A 39 38.15 14.23 9.69
N ILE A 40 37.77 15.48 9.98
CA ILE A 40 38.13 16.66 9.19
C ILE A 40 38.73 17.70 10.13
N LYS A 41 39.98 18.11 9.87
CA LYS A 41 40.74 19.08 10.68
C LYS A 41 40.72 18.75 12.19
N GLY A 42 40.84 17.47 12.55
CA GLY A 42 40.87 17.00 13.94
C GLY A 42 39.51 16.73 14.57
N VAL A 43 38.40 17.21 13.98
CA VAL A 43 37.04 17.00 14.48
C VAL A 43 36.41 15.77 13.84
N THR A 44 35.75 14.92 14.64
CA THR A 44 34.98 13.77 14.17
C THR A 44 33.56 14.20 13.81
N TYR A 45 33.13 13.86 12.60
CA TYR A 45 31.79 14.14 12.09
C TYR A 45 31.07 12.83 11.79
N HIS A 46 29.80 12.76 12.19
CA HIS A 46 28.96 11.58 12.02
C HIS A 46 28.02 11.73 10.83
N TYR A 47 27.79 10.60 10.18
CA TYR A 47 26.88 10.47 9.05
C TYR A 47 26.02 9.23 9.25
N PHE A 48 24.74 9.31 8.90
CA PHE A 48 23.93 8.12 8.69
C PHE A 48 24.04 7.72 7.24
N GLN A 49 24.53 6.53 6.99
CA GLN A 49 24.75 6.02 5.67
C GLN A 49 23.72 4.97 5.32
N ALA A 50 22.96 5.24 4.28
CA ALA A 50 21.98 4.31 3.76
C ALA A 50 22.25 4.07 2.28
N THR A 51 21.94 2.86 1.81
CA THR A 51 21.89 2.58 0.38
C THR A 51 20.55 3.10 -0.13
N LEU A 52 20.61 4.25 -0.78
CA LEU A 52 19.50 4.90 -1.43
C LEU A 52 19.63 4.72 -2.96
N PRO A 53 18.56 5.01 -3.69
CA PRO A 53 18.61 5.11 -5.15
C PRO A 53 19.68 6.13 -5.57
N GLY A 54 20.57 5.76 -6.49
CA GLY A 54 21.73 6.57 -6.87
C GLY A 54 23.04 6.23 -6.14
N GLY A 55 22.99 5.32 -5.17
CA GLY A 55 24.17 4.75 -4.52
C GLY A 55 24.20 4.94 -3.00
N ARG A 56 25.40 4.86 -2.46
CA ARG A 56 25.65 5.00 -1.01
C ARG A 56 25.45 6.48 -0.65
N THR A 57 24.34 6.82 0.01
CA THR A 57 24.07 8.19 0.48
C THR A 57 24.51 8.33 1.93
N GLN A 58 25.18 9.43 2.23
CA GLN A 58 25.55 9.82 3.59
C GLN A 58 24.75 11.06 3.98
N ILE A 59 23.89 10.92 4.97
CA ILE A 59 23.16 12.02 5.61
C ILE A 59 24.06 12.55 6.71
N TYR A 60 24.49 13.81 6.59
CA TYR A 60 25.30 14.46 7.63
C TYR A 60 24.46 14.67 8.89
N LEU A 61 24.96 14.19 10.03
CA LEU A 61 24.28 14.29 11.31
C LEU A 61 24.84 15.42 12.18
N GLY A 62 26.14 15.72 12.05
CA GLY A 62 26.80 16.74 12.86
C GLY A 62 28.20 16.32 13.33
N PRO A 63 28.91 17.22 14.03
CA PRO A 63 30.11 16.88 14.79
C PRO A 63 29.76 15.96 15.97
N ASP A 64 30.76 15.22 16.44
CA ASP A 64 30.63 14.35 17.60
C ASP A 64 30.09 15.11 18.83
N SER A 65 29.04 14.56 19.43
CA SER A 65 28.31 15.16 20.55
C SER A 65 27.54 14.09 21.31
N ASP A 66 27.20 14.37 22.56
CA ASP A 66 26.46 13.44 23.43
C ASP A 66 25.16 12.95 22.77
N GLY A 67 24.42 13.85 22.11
CA GLY A 67 23.17 13.50 21.41
C GLY A 67 23.38 12.51 20.24
N ILE A 68 24.48 12.61 19.49
CA ILE A 68 24.79 11.66 18.41
C ILE A 68 25.24 10.32 18.98
N GLN A 69 26.04 10.34 20.05
CA GLN A 69 26.45 9.11 20.73
C GLN A 69 25.25 8.35 21.29
N ASP A 70 24.27 9.06 21.84
CA ASP A 70 23.01 8.49 22.32
C ASP A 70 22.21 7.80 21.20
N LEU A 71 22.14 8.43 20.01
CA LEU A 71 21.51 7.83 18.83
C LEU A 71 22.22 6.55 18.36
N ILE A 72 23.56 6.54 18.35
CA ILE A 72 24.37 5.39 17.96
C ILE A 72 24.19 4.24 18.97
N GLN A 73 24.19 4.55 20.27
CA GLN A 73 23.97 3.56 21.32
C GLN A 73 22.58 2.94 21.24
N ARG A 74 21.52 3.75 21.07
CA ARG A 74 20.16 3.24 20.87
C ARG A 74 20.06 2.28 19.69
N ARG A 75 20.76 2.56 18.59
CA ARG A 75 20.80 1.63 17.44
C ARG A 75 21.52 0.33 17.79
N LYS A 76 22.68 0.38 18.45
CA LYS A 76 23.41 -0.83 18.87
C LYS A 76 22.57 -1.69 19.81
N MET A 77 21.91 -1.07 20.78
CA MET A 77 21.03 -1.75 21.74
C MET A 77 19.80 -2.36 21.07
N GLY A 78 19.24 -1.70 20.05
CA GLY A 78 18.05 -2.17 19.33
C GLY A 78 18.32 -3.18 18.21
N ALA A 79 19.57 -3.36 17.76
CA ALA A 79 19.88 -4.17 16.59
C ALA A 79 19.50 -5.65 16.75
N SER A 80 19.79 -6.25 17.92
CA SER A 80 19.43 -7.64 18.23
C SER A 80 17.92 -7.83 18.29
N GLN A 81 17.19 -6.87 18.85
CA GLN A 81 15.73 -6.89 18.90
C GLN A 81 15.12 -6.83 17.49
N ILE A 82 15.65 -5.98 16.62
CA ILE A 82 15.19 -5.87 15.22
C ILE A 82 15.39 -7.18 14.46
N GLU A 83 16.56 -7.80 14.62
CA GLU A 83 16.83 -9.10 13.99
C GLU A 83 15.89 -10.19 14.52
N ALA A 84 15.63 -10.20 15.84
CA ALA A 84 14.67 -11.11 16.45
C ALA A 84 13.24 -10.88 15.94
N ASP A 85 12.80 -9.62 15.81
CA ASP A 85 11.49 -9.27 15.26
C ASP A 85 11.37 -9.72 13.79
N HIS A 86 12.40 -9.49 12.97
CA HIS A 86 12.41 -9.93 11.56
C HIS A 86 12.36 -11.45 11.44
N ALA A 87 13.12 -12.18 12.27
CA ALA A 87 13.08 -13.64 12.32
C ALA A 87 11.70 -14.15 12.76
N LEU A 88 11.08 -13.48 13.74
CA LEU A 88 9.73 -13.77 14.20
C LEU A 88 8.70 -13.55 13.09
N PHE A 89 8.71 -12.40 12.41
CA PHE A 89 7.77 -12.10 11.32
C PHE A 89 7.91 -13.09 10.18
N LYS A 90 9.15 -13.41 9.79
CA LYS A 90 9.42 -14.44 8.77
C LYS A 90 8.84 -15.80 9.17
N ARG A 91 9.00 -16.20 10.44
CA ARG A 91 8.45 -17.46 10.98
C ARG A 91 6.92 -17.45 10.96
N LEU A 92 6.28 -16.42 11.51
CA LEU A 92 4.82 -16.28 11.51
C LEU A 92 4.26 -16.25 10.09
N GLY A 93 4.89 -15.50 9.19
CA GLY A 93 4.53 -15.45 7.77
C GLY A 93 4.58 -16.83 7.11
N ALA A 94 5.65 -17.60 7.36
CA ALA A 94 5.76 -18.97 6.84
C ALA A 94 4.66 -19.90 7.39
N GLN A 95 4.30 -19.78 8.67
CA GLN A 95 3.22 -20.56 9.28
C GLN A 95 1.85 -20.18 8.68
N ILE A 96 1.59 -18.89 8.45
CA ILE A 96 0.36 -18.41 7.80
C ILE A 96 0.25 -18.94 6.37
N ILE A 97 1.36 -18.91 5.62
CA ILE A 97 1.43 -19.46 4.26
C ILE A 97 1.16 -20.97 4.26
N ALA A 98 1.75 -21.71 5.21
CA ALA A 98 1.49 -23.14 5.40
C ALA A 98 0.02 -23.41 5.77
N GLY A 99 -0.63 -22.47 6.46
CA GLY A 99 -2.06 -22.37 6.72
C GLY A 99 -2.95 -22.14 5.49
N THR A 100 -2.43 -22.38 4.29
CA THR A 100 -3.07 -22.26 2.98
C THR A 100 -3.28 -20.83 2.46
N VAL A 101 -2.76 -19.81 3.14
CA VAL A 101 -2.75 -18.44 2.59
C VAL A 101 -1.78 -18.36 1.42
N THR A 102 -2.27 -17.95 0.25
CA THR A 102 -1.41 -17.78 -0.92
C THR A 102 -0.61 -16.48 -0.78
N PRO A 103 0.74 -16.54 -0.67
CA PRO A 103 1.56 -15.35 -0.55
C PRO A 103 1.55 -14.55 -1.85
N VAL A 104 1.88 -13.27 -1.73
CA VAL A 104 2.13 -12.42 -2.90
C VAL A 104 3.43 -12.86 -3.60
N PRO A 105 3.51 -12.83 -4.94
CA PRO A 105 4.75 -13.13 -5.67
C PRO A 105 5.95 -12.30 -5.18
N SER A 106 7.12 -12.94 -5.10
CA SER A 106 8.33 -12.35 -4.52
C SER A 106 8.78 -11.06 -5.22
N GLU A 107 8.62 -10.97 -6.54
CA GLU A 107 8.95 -9.75 -7.30
C GLU A 107 8.09 -8.56 -6.86
N ILE A 108 6.77 -8.77 -6.70
CA ILE A 108 5.83 -7.75 -6.23
C ILE A 108 6.10 -7.41 -4.76
N ALA A 109 6.34 -8.42 -3.92
CA ALA A 109 6.65 -8.23 -2.51
C ALA A 109 7.92 -7.39 -2.31
N ARG A 110 8.96 -7.61 -3.14
CA ARG A 110 10.18 -6.80 -3.10
C ARG A 110 9.92 -5.34 -3.44
N ILE A 111 9.07 -5.08 -4.43
CA ILE A 111 8.73 -3.71 -4.86
C ILE A 111 7.94 -2.98 -3.77
N ILE A 112 6.85 -3.60 -3.29
CA ILE A 112 5.99 -3.01 -2.27
C ILE A 112 6.73 -2.88 -0.93
N GLY A 113 7.56 -3.86 -0.57
CA GLY A 113 8.43 -3.82 0.61
C GLY A 113 9.40 -2.65 0.56
N ARG A 114 10.04 -2.41 -0.61
CA ARG A 114 10.93 -1.25 -0.76
C ARG A 114 10.19 0.08 -0.62
N LEU A 115 8.97 0.18 -1.16
CA LEU A 115 8.14 1.37 -0.98
C LEU A 115 7.77 1.58 0.50
N ALA A 116 7.45 0.50 1.23
CA ALA A 116 7.21 0.55 2.66
C ALA A 116 8.45 0.99 3.46
N ASP A 117 9.64 0.46 3.13
CA ASP A 117 10.91 0.84 3.75
C ASP A 117 11.22 2.33 3.54
N CYS A 118 10.89 2.86 2.37
CA CYS A 118 11.02 4.28 2.04
C CYS A 118 9.90 5.17 2.64
N GLY A 119 9.03 4.63 3.49
CA GLY A 119 8.00 5.40 4.19
C GLY A 119 6.82 5.83 3.33
N VAL A 120 6.60 5.20 2.17
CA VAL A 120 5.53 5.59 1.23
C VAL A 120 4.14 5.45 1.86
N PHE A 121 3.91 4.38 2.63
CA PHE A 121 2.66 4.20 3.38
C PHE A 121 2.52 5.18 4.55
N HIS A 122 3.61 5.50 5.26
CA HIS A 122 3.63 6.55 6.31
C HIS A 122 3.35 7.95 5.75
N ALA A 123 3.81 8.23 4.54
CA ALA A 123 3.47 9.45 3.80
C ALA A 123 2.00 9.44 3.29
N GLY A 124 1.20 8.43 3.64
CA GLY A 124 -0.24 8.37 3.36
C GLY A 124 -0.57 7.78 1.99
N ALA A 125 0.26 6.88 1.46
CA ALA A 125 -0.09 6.08 0.29
C ALA A 125 -0.98 4.90 0.70
N ILE A 126 -1.89 4.51 -0.17
CA ILE A 126 -2.84 3.42 0.06
C ILE A 126 -2.72 2.46 -1.11
N LEU A 127 -2.44 1.19 -0.82
CA LEU A 127 -2.39 0.12 -1.81
C LEU A 127 -3.82 -0.24 -2.22
N VAL A 128 -4.17 0.08 -3.46
CA VAL A 128 -5.50 -0.17 -4.02
C VAL A 128 -5.43 -1.25 -5.10
N GLY A 129 -6.45 -1.34 -5.95
CA GLY A 129 -6.45 -2.25 -7.08
C GLY A 129 -6.43 -3.71 -6.65
N SER A 130 -5.85 -4.57 -7.50
CA SER A 130 -5.87 -6.01 -7.26
C SER A 130 -4.96 -6.45 -6.13
N MET A 131 -3.85 -5.75 -5.90
CA MET A 131 -3.00 -6.01 -4.75
C MET A 131 -3.68 -5.63 -3.44
N GLY A 132 -4.39 -4.49 -3.39
CA GLY A 132 -5.23 -4.15 -2.23
C GLY A 132 -6.29 -5.22 -1.95
N PHE A 133 -7.01 -5.69 -2.99
CA PHE A 133 -7.98 -6.78 -2.85
C PHE A 133 -7.34 -8.07 -2.31
N LYS A 134 -6.14 -8.43 -2.76
CA LYS A 134 -5.41 -9.61 -2.29
C LYS A 134 -5.01 -9.50 -0.82
N VAL A 135 -4.66 -8.31 -0.35
CA VAL A 135 -4.39 -8.07 1.08
C VAL A 135 -5.68 -8.18 1.90
N LEU A 136 -6.79 -7.64 1.38
CA LEU A 136 -8.10 -7.73 2.02
C LEU A 136 -8.63 -9.16 2.14
N GLU A 137 -8.33 -10.03 1.17
CA GLU A 137 -8.64 -11.46 1.23
C GLU A 137 -8.12 -12.10 2.53
N THR A 138 -6.83 -11.96 2.81
CA THR A 138 -6.23 -12.52 4.03
C THR A 138 -6.70 -11.77 5.28
N HIS A 139 -6.84 -10.45 5.20
CA HIS A 139 -7.28 -9.63 6.33
C HIS A 139 -8.69 -10.01 6.82
N LEU A 140 -9.60 -10.33 5.90
CA LEU A 140 -10.95 -10.81 6.22
C LEU A 140 -10.98 -12.28 6.63
N GLY A 141 -9.86 -13.00 6.47
CA GLY A 141 -9.77 -14.41 6.81
C GLY A 141 -10.39 -15.37 5.79
N PHE A 142 -10.39 -14.97 4.51
CA PHE A 142 -10.92 -15.80 3.42
C PHE A 142 -9.88 -16.09 2.35
N LYS A 143 -10.20 -17.04 1.48
CA LYS A 143 -9.56 -17.26 0.19
C LYS A 143 -10.62 -17.12 -0.89
N PHE A 144 -10.48 -16.11 -1.72
CA PHE A 144 -11.40 -15.80 -2.81
C PHE A 144 -11.12 -16.65 -4.07
N GLY A 145 -9.97 -17.35 -4.11
CA GLY A 145 -9.59 -18.26 -5.20
C GLY A 145 -8.69 -17.59 -6.25
N ASN A 146 -8.32 -18.34 -7.30
CA ASN A 146 -7.37 -17.89 -8.34
C ASN A 146 -7.95 -16.86 -9.34
N HIS A 147 -8.93 -16.05 -8.92
CA HIS A 147 -9.55 -15.05 -9.80
C HIS A 147 -8.74 -13.74 -9.91
N VAL A 148 -7.61 -13.66 -9.19
CA VAL A 148 -6.74 -12.48 -9.09
C VAL A 148 -5.31 -12.76 -9.58
N THR A 149 -4.98 -14.01 -9.90
CA THR A 149 -3.59 -14.53 -10.03
C THR A 149 -2.78 -14.06 -11.26
N THR A 150 -3.16 -12.98 -11.94
CA THR A 150 -2.41 -12.50 -13.13
C THR A 150 -2.19 -11.00 -13.17
N THR A 151 -2.48 -10.26 -12.09
CA THR A 151 -2.30 -8.81 -12.11
C THR A 151 -0.90 -8.49 -11.61
N GLN A 152 -0.05 -7.99 -12.49
CA GLN A 152 1.28 -7.47 -12.13
C GLN A 152 1.23 -5.94 -11.91
N ASP A 153 0.03 -5.35 -11.83
CA ASP A 153 -0.16 -3.92 -11.59
C ASP A 153 -0.15 -3.64 -10.08
N ILE A 154 0.66 -2.66 -9.68
CA ILE A 154 0.74 -2.12 -8.32
C ILE A 154 0.11 -0.73 -8.36
N ASP A 155 -1.09 -0.60 -7.82
CA ASP A 155 -1.81 0.67 -7.77
C ASP A 155 -1.61 1.33 -6.39
N LEU A 156 -0.98 2.51 -6.36
CA LEU A 156 -0.81 3.32 -5.15
C LEU A 156 -1.66 4.58 -5.26
N ALA A 157 -2.61 4.72 -4.35
CA ALA A 157 -3.45 5.92 -4.27
C ALA A 157 -2.92 6.91 -3.22
N GLY A 158 -2.91 8.19 -3.58
CA GLY A 158 -2.58 9.31 -2.70
C GLY A 158 -3.70 10.32 -2.64
N GLY A 159 -4.28 10.53 -1.45
CA GLY A 159 -5.25 11.61 -1.24
C GLY A 159 -4.60 12.99 -1.42
N LEU A 160 -5.37 13.98 -1.92
CA LEU A 160 -4.92 15.38 -2.01
C LEU A 160 -4.99 16.11 -0.66
N ARG A 161 -5.69 15.53 0.31
CA ARG A 161 -5.73 15.95 1.71
C ARG A 161 -5.40 14.73 2.54
N ILE A 162 -4.64 14.90 3.62
CA ILE A 162 -4.32 13.82 4.54
C ILE A 162 -4.96 14.18 5.87
N ALA A 163 -5.81 13.30 6.39
CA ALA A 163 -6.39 13.48 7.72
C ALA A 163 -5.44 12.99 8.84
N LEU A 164 -4.44 12.15 8.51
CA LEU A 164 -3.71 11.31 9.47
C LEU A 164 -2.18 11.27 9.29
N ALA A 165 -1.57 12.06 8.39
CA ALA A 165 -0.11 12.13 8.34
C ALA A 165 0.39 13.04 9.46
N VAL A 166 1.41 12.60 10.17
CA VAL A 166 2.24 13.49 10.99
C VAL A 166 2.81 14.57 10.06
N PRO A 167 2.62 15.86 10.37
CA PRO A 167 3.19 16.94 9.57
C PRO A 167 4.68 16.71 9.30
N GLY A 168 5.09 16.79 8.04
CA GLY A 168 6.50 16.66 7.64
C GLY A 168 6.92 15.27 7.14
N ILE A 169 6.08 14.22 7.22
CA ILE A 169 6.43 12.93 6.60
C ILE A 169 6.30 13.04 5.08
N THR A 170 7.42 12.81 4.39
CA THR A 170 7.53 12.73 2.93
C THR A 170 8.23 11.46 2.52
N ALA A 171 7.88 10.92 1.35
CA ALA A 171 8.58 9.85 0.68
C ALA A 171 8.88 10.27 -0.76
N ASP A 172 10.00 9.81 -1.31
CA ASP A 172 10.33 10.01 -2.73
C ASP A 172 10.05 8.70 -3.47
N ILE A 173 8.88 8.60 -4.10
CA ILE A 173 8.47 7.40 -4.85
C ILE A 173 9.39 7.14 -6.05
N PRO A 174 9.68 8.13 -6.93
CA PRO A 174 10.59 7.92 -8.06
C PRO A 174 11.93 7.34 -7.62
N SER A 175 12.51 7.92 -6.59
CA SER A 175 13.74 7.44 -5.97
C SER A 175 13.52 6.01 -5.47
N ALA A 176 12.54 5.73 -4.60
CA ALA A 176 12.29 4.38 -4.09
C ALA A 176 12.20 3.31 -5.20
N ILE A 177 11.52 3.63 -6.32
CA ILE A 177 11.45 2.78 -7.51
C ILE A 177 12.83 2.59 -8.16
N GLU A 178 13.60 3.67 -8.34
CA GLU A 178 14.96 3.62 -8.89
C GLU A 178 15.92 2.76 -8.04
N SER A 179 15.81 2.75 -6.70
CA SER A 179 16.68 1.90 -5.86
C SER A 179 16.48 0.41 -6.05
N LEU A 180 15.36 0.01 -6.63
CA LEU A 180 15.16 -1.40 -6.95
C LEU A 180 16.16 -1.88 -8.01
N GLN A 181 16.76 -0.96 -8.79
CA GLN A 181 17.76 -1.25 -9.83
C GLN A 181 17.33 -2.37 -10.80
N ILE A 182 16.04 -2.44 -11.12
CA ILE A 182 15.44 -3.50 -11.95
C ILE A 182 14.87 -3.00 -13.27
N GLY A 183 15.27 -1.79 -13.68
CA GLY A 183 14.94 -1.24 -14.99
C GLY A 183 13.52 -0.68 -15.11
N PHE A 184 12.95 -0.18 -14.00
CA PHE A 184 11.75 0.65 -14.07
C PHE A 184 12.06 1.94 -14.82
N PHE A 185 11.16 2.33 -15.72
CA PHE A 185 11.20 3.63 -16.39
C PHE A 185 9.84 4.31 -16.30
N PRO A 186 9.80 5.65 -16.21
CA PRO A 186 8.56 6.41 -16.24
C PRO A 186 7.86 6.23 -17.60
N VAL A 187 6.58 5.86 -17.57
CA VAL A 187 5.76 5.72 -18.78
C VAL A 187 5.28 7.11 -19.22
N PRO A 188 5.61 7.58 -20.44
CA PRO A 188 5.16 8.88 -20.90
C PRO A 188 3.64 8.99 -20.92
N GLY A 189 3.11 10.15 -20.51
CA GLY A 189 1.69 10.47 -20.64
C GLY A 189 1.24 10.63 -22.10
N PHE A 190 -0.05 10.89 -22.29
CA PHE A 190 -0.62 11.10 -23.63
C PHE A 190 -0.08 12.40 -24.27
N SER A 191 0.22 13.40 -23.45
CA SER A 191 0.92 14.63 -23.84
C SER A 191 2.37 14.59 -23.36
N ARG A 192 3.32 14.95 -24.22
CA ARG A 192 4.76 15.06 -23.87
C ARG A 192 5.04 16.07 -22.75
N LYS A 193 4.12 17.00 -22.48
CA LYS A 193 4.25 18.02 -21.43
C LYS A 193 3.72 17.53 -20.07
N GLU A 194 2.99 16.42 -20.03
CA GLU A 194 2.44 15.88 -18.79
C GLU A 194 3.45 14.98 -18.08
N PRO A 195 3.60 15.11 -16.75
CA PRO A 195 4.49 14.24 -16.00
C PRO A 195 3.93 12.80 -15.99
N SER A 196 4.84 11.83 -16.00
CA SER A 196 4.50 10.42 -15.87
C SER A 196 3.84 10.12 -14.52
N THR A 197 2.75 9.35 -14.57
CA THR A 197 2.04 8.86 -13.38
C THR A 197 2.25 7.37 -13.13
N SER A 198 3.10 6.75 -13.95
CA SER A 198 3.23 5.29 -14.01
C SER A 198 4.67 4.91 -14.34
N TYR A 199 5.09 3.75 -13.84
CA TYR A 199 6.41 3.18 -14.05
C TYR A 199 6.27 1.73 -14.52
N ALA A 200 7.01 1.33 -15.55
CA ALA A 200 6.96 -0.03 -16.09
C ALA A 200 8.36 -0.59 -16.30
N ILE A 201 8.46 -1.92 -16.44
CA ILE A 201 9.71 -2.59 -16.83
C ILE A 201 9.57 -3.06 -18.28
N ARG A 202 10.60 -2.83 -19.10
CA ARG A 202 10.55 -3.14 -20.54
C ARG A 202 10.38 -4.65 -20.74
N GLY A 203 9.41 -5.05 -21.54
CA GLY A 203 9.14 -6.46 -21.85
C GLY A 203 8.47 -7.24 -20.71
N LYS A 204 8.07 -6.59 -19.61
CA LYS A 204 7.27 -7.19 -18.54
C LYS A 204 5.89 -6.54 -18.47
N ALA A 205 4.90 -7.29 -17.97
CA ALA A 205 3.57 -6.74 -17.68
C ALA A 205 3.53 -5.96 -16.35
N LEU A 206 4.58 -6.04 -15.54
CA LEU A 206 4.73 -5.34 -14.27
C LEU A 206 4.74 -3.82 -14.43
N ARG A 207 3.83 -3.17 -13.69
CA ARG A 207 3.63 -1.72 -13.71
C ARG A 207 3.28 -1.21 -12.31
N ILE A 208 3.73 0.00 -12.00
CA ILE A 208 3.31 0.78 -10.84
C ILE A 208 2.50 1.96 -11.34
N ASP A 209 1.29 2.14 -10.82
CA ASP A 209 0.40 3.25 -11.14
C ASP A 209 0.18 4.13 -9.91
N LEU A 210 0.42 5.43 -10.06
CA LEU A 210 0.19 6.43 -9.02
C LEU A 210 -1.14 7.13 -9.30
N LEU A 211 -2.05 7.07 -8.34
CA LEU A 211 -3.44 7.45 -8.51
C LEU A 211 -3.84 8.52 -7.48
N THR A 212 -4.74 9.43 -7.85
CA THR A 212 -5.29 10.42 -6.93
C THR A 212 -6.75 10.72 -7.21
N SER A 213 -7.45 11.33 -6.27
CA SER A 213 -8.86 11.66 -6.44
C SER A 213 -9.09 12.74 -7.48
N GLN A 214 -10.00 12.49 -8.41
CA GLN A 214 -10.44 13.50 -9.38
C GLN A 214 -11.23 14.62 -8.69
N LYS A 215 -10.77 15.87 -8.86
CA LYS A 215 -11.49 17.08 -8.42
C LYS A 215 -12.10 17.78 -9.63
N LYS A 216 -13.41 18.08 -9.56
CA LYS A 216 -14.14 18.89 -10.56
C LYS A 216 -13.88 18.48 -12.03
N GLY A 217 -13.81 17.18 -12.30
CA GLY A 217 -13.58 16.66 -13.66
C GLY A 217 -12.17 16.85 -14.20
N ARG A 218 -11.19 17.29 -13.40
CA ARG A 218 -9.78 17.41 -13.83
C ARG A 218 -9.21 16.03 -14.15
N GLU A 219 -8.73 15.84 -15.38
CA GLU A 219 -8.13 14.58 -15.84
C GLU A 219 -6.59 14.64 -15.93
N ALA A 220 -6.04 15.85 -16.07
CA ALA A 220 -4.59 16.06 -16.14
C ALA A 220 -3.89 15.62 -14.84
N PRO A 221 -2.70 15.00 -14.93
CA PRO A 221 -1.90 14.59 -13.77
C PRO A 221 -1.77 15.68 -12.69
N VAL A 222 -1.75 15.24 -11.44
CA VAL A 222 -1.62 16.11 -10.28
C VAL A 222 -0.39 15.72 -9.50
N HIS A 223 0.50 16.69 -9.24
CA HIS A 223 1.66 16.47 -8.41
C HIS A 223 1.24 16.33 -6.93
N ILE A 224 1.76 15.29 -6.28
CA ILE A 224 1.60 15.04 -4.84
C ILE A 224 2.97 15.32 -4.19
N PRO A 225 3.16 16.50 -3.56
CA PRO A 225 4.47 16.93 -3.08
C PRO A 225 5.14 15.95 -2.13
N ARG A 226 4.38 15.38 -1.19
CA ARG A 226 4.89 14.41 -0.20
C ARG A 226 5.34 13.07 -0.79
N PHE A 227 5.03 12.80 -2.05
CA PHE A 227 5.48 11.60 -2.78
C PHE A 227 6.57 11.90 -3.80
N ASN A 228 6.90 13.18 -3.99
CA ASN A 228 7.71 13.68 -5.09
C ASN A 228 7.27 13.12 -6.47
N ALA A 229 5.95 12.95 -6.68
CA ALA A 229 5.45 12.25 -7.85
C ALA A 229 4.14 12.84 -8.38
N ALA A 230 3.91 12.69 -9.68
CA ALA A 230 2.61 12.95 -10.28
C ALA A 230 1.72 11.72 -10.20
N ALA A 231 0.43 11.95 -9.99
CA ALA A 231 -0.57 10.89 -9.90
C ALA A 231 -1.75 11.18 -10.83
N GLN A 232 -2.31 10.12 -11.40
CA GLN A 232 -3.45 10.17 -12.32
C GLN A 232 -4.75 10.37 -11.53
N PRO A 233 -5.52 11.44 -11.80
CA PRO A 233 -6.84 11.61 -11.21
C PRO A 233 -7.83 10.54 -11.69
N LEU A 234 -8.51 9.88 -10.75
CA LEU A 234 -9.58 8.92 -11.01
C LEU A 234 -10.88 9.29 -10.27
N LYS A 235 -12.01 9.02 -10.93
CA LYS A 235 -13.35 9.15 -10.34
C LYS A 235 -13.50 8.21 -9.16
N PHE A 236 -14.26 8.65 -8.15
CA PHE A 236 -14.65 7.89 -6.97
C PHE A 236 -13.51 7.43 -6.04
N LEU A 237 -12.25 7.70 -6.41
CA LEU A 237 -11.11 7.27 -5.62
C LEU A 237 -11.08 7.97 -4.25
N ASP A 238 -11.64 9.17 -4.11
CA ASP A 238 -11.81 9.86 -2.82
C ASP A 238 -12.66 9.08 -1.82
N TYR A 239 -13.69 8.36 -2.29
CA TYR A 239 -14.50 7.51 -1.43
C TYR A 239 -13.75 6.24 -1.01
N LEU A 240 -12.96 5.66 -1.91
CA LEU A 240 -12.20 4.44 -1.65
C LEU A 240 -11.11 4.67 -0.59
N ILE A 241 -10.39 5.78 -0.68
CA ILE A 241 -9.21 6.07 0.14
C ILE A 241 -9.53 6.75 1.48
N GLU A 242 -10.81 6.94 1.80
CA GLU A 242 -11.27 7.54 3.04
C GLU A 242 -11.26 6.50 4.18
N GLY A 243 -10.63 6.87 5.30
CA GLY A 243 -10.52 6.01 6.48
C GLY A 243 -9.80 4.67 6.25
N PRO A 244 -8.63 4.64 5.57
CA PRO A 244 -7.97 3.38 5.25
C PRO A 244 -7.50 2.65 6.51
N ILE A 245 -7.25 1.35 6.39
CA ILE A 245 -6.81 0.48 7.47
C ILE A 245 -5.39 -0.04 7.23
N LYS A 246 -4.67 -0.38 8.29
CA LYS A 246 -3.40 -1.09 8.20
C LYS A 246 -3.67 -2.59 8.14
N ALA A 247 -3.00 -3.29 7.23
CA ALA A 247 -3.13 -4.74 7.08
C ALA A 247 -1.76 -5.37 6.83
N ALA A 248 -1.58 -6.60 7.32
CA ALA A 248 -0.35 -7.35 7.10
C ALA A 248 -0.28 -7.86 5.65
N PHE A 249 0.80 -7.51 4.97
CA PHE A 249 1.13 -7.97 3.63
C PHE A 249 1.89 -9.30 3.74
N ILE A 250 1.21 -10.40 3.41
CA ILE A 250 1.79 -11.75 3.57
C ILE A 250 2.71 -12.10 2.39
N CYS A 251 4.00 -12.14 2.68
CA CYS A 251 5.09 -12.55 1.79
C CYS A 251 6.22 -13.22 2.60
N GLY A 252 7.40 -13.41 1.99
CA GLY A 252 8.53 -14.10 2.65
C GLY A 252 8.89 -13.53 4.03
N THR A 253 9.01 -12.20 4.14
CA THR A 253 9.02 -11.47 5.41
C THR A 253 7.85 -10.50 5.40
N PRO A 254 6.77 -10.75 6.17
CA PRO A 254 5.61 -9.87 6.20
C PRO A 254 5.92 -8.47 6.70
N PHE A 255 5.15 -7.48 6.25
CA PHE A 255 5.22 -6.09 6.67
C PHE A 255 3.85 -5.42 6.59
N LEU A 256 3.67 -4.24 7.17
CA LEU A 256 2.40 -3.51 7.09
C LEU A 256 2.28 -2.70 5.80
N VAL A 257 1.08 -2.74 5.23
CA VAL A 257 0.64 -1.82 4.19
C VAL A 257 -0.64 -1.13 4.64
N THR A 258 -0.94 0.02 4.03
CA THR A 258 -2.23 0.68 4.19
C THR A 258 -3.13 0.35 3.01
N VAL A 259 -4.36 -0.10 3.26
CA VAL A 259 -5.35 -0.50 2.24
C VAL A 259 -6.71 0.15 2.52
N PRO A 260 -7.63 0.24 1.53
CA PRO A 260 -8.99 0.70 1.76
C PRO A 260 -9.76 -0.17 2.75
N GLN A 261 -10.79 0.40 3.40
CA GLN A 261 -11.77 -0.42 4.12
C GLN A 261 -12.45 -1.42 3.17
N PRO A 262 -12.65 -2.69 3.59
CA PRO A 262 -13.31 -3.71 2.79
C PRO A 262 -14.64 -3.26 2.16
N ALA A 263 -15.53 -2.67 2.96
CA ALA A 263 -16.85 -2.24 2.50
C ALA A 263 -16.76 -1.11 1.47
N ARG A 264 -15.88 -0.13 1.70
CA ARG A 264 -15.62 0.93 0.71
C ARG A 264 -15.04 0.37 -0.58
N PHE A 265 -14.14 -0.62 -0.48
CA PHE A 265 -13.59 -1.30 -1.64
C PHE A 265 -14.67 -1.97 -2.48
N ALA A 266 -15.54 -2.75 -1.85
CA ALA A 266 -16.62 -3.47 -2.53
C ALA A 266 -17.58 -2.51 -3.25
N LEU A 267 -18.06 -1.47 -2.55
CA LEU A 267 -18.99 -0.49 -3.11
C LEU A 267 -18.33 0.36 -4.21
N HIS A 268 -17.07 0.75 -4.03
CA HIS A 268 -16.30 1.46 -5.05
C HIS A 268 -16.18 0.64 -6.35
N LYS A 269 -15.95 -0.68 -6.25
CA LYS A 269 -15.89 -1.56 -7.41
C LYS A 269 -17.21 -1.60 -8.18
N LEU A 270 -18.35 -1.59 -7.49
CA LEU A 270 -19.66 -1.47 -8.14
C LEU A 270 -19.79 -0.14 -8.90
N LEU A 271 -19.36 0.99 -8.32
CA LEU A 271 -19.40 2.29 -9.00
C LEU A 271 -18.51 2.33 -10.25
N VAL A 272 -17.25 1.90 -10.13
CA VAL A 272 -16.29 1.90 -11.24
C VAL A 272 -16.74 0.97 -12.37
N SER A 273 -17.38 -0.16 -12.04
CA SER A 273 -17.94 -1.07 -13.04
C SER A 273 -18.95 -0.38 -13.99
N GLN A 274 -19.61 0.68 -13.54
CA GLN A 274 -20.61 1.44 -14.32
C GLN A 274 -19.99 2.55 -15.17
N GLU A 275 -18.74 2.93 -14.93
CA GLU A 275 -18.00 3.89 -15.75
C GLU A 275 -17.16 3.20 -16.84
N ARG A 276 -16.95 1.89 -16.76
CA ARG A 276 -16.18 1.15 -17.77
C ARG A 276 -16.93 1.09 -19.10
N LYS A 277 -16.26 1.50 -20.18
CA LYS A 277 -16.73 1.34 -21.56
C LYS A 277 -16.85 -0.16 -21.93
N THR A 278 -17.66 -0.47 -22.94
CA THR A 278 -17.90 -1.84 -23.43
C THR A 278 -16.62 -2.60 -23.78
N THR A 279 -15.60 -1.92 -24.32
CA THR A 279 -14.27 -2.49 -24.63
C THR A 279 -13.48 -2.95 -23.39
N SER A 280 -13.95 -2.63 -22.19
CA SER A 280 -13.36 -3.05 -20.90
C SER A 280 -14.19 -4.11 -20.19
N ALA A 281 -15.00 -4.89 -20.93
CA ALA A 281 -15.87 -5.93 -20.36
C ALA A 281 -15.16 -6.90 -19.40
N PRO A 282 -13.94 -7.43 -19.68
CA PRO A 282 -13.22 -8.28 -18.73
C PRO A 282 -12.90 -7.56 -17.41
N LYS A 283 -12.54 -6.29 -17.48
CA LYS A 283 -12.25 -5.49 -16.28
C LYS A 283 -13.54 -5.16 -15.50
N LYS A 284 -14.68 -4.97 -16.19
CA LYS A 284 -16.00 -4.80 -15.55
C LYS A 284 -16.39 -6.07 -14.80
N GLN A 285 -16.29 -7.24 -15.44
CA GLN A 285 -16.57 -8.53 -14.81
C GLN A 285 -15.67 -8.77 -13.59
N LYS A 286 -14.38 -8.46 -13.70
CA LYS A 286 -13.44 -8.54 -12.57
C LYS A 286 -13.85 -7.64 -11.40
N ASP A 287 -14.22 -6.39 -11.65
CA ASP A 287 -14.67 -5.49 -10.57
C ASP A 287 -15.95 -5.98 -9.89
N ILE A 288 -16.93 -6.44 -10.67
CA ILE A 288 -18.18 -7.02 -10.13
C ILE A 288 -17.88 -8.27 -9.30
N MET A 289 -17.01 -9.15 -9.77
CA MET A 289 -16.62 -10.35 -9.05
C MET A 289 -15.94 -10.01 -7.71
N GLN A 290 -14.98 -9.08 -7.71
CA GLN A 290 -14.35 -8.63 -6.47
C GLN A 290 -15.36 -8.01 -5.50
N ALA A 291 -16.31 -7.22 -6.01
CA ALA A 291 -17.37 -6.65 -5.18
C ALA A 291 -18.26 -7.74 -4.57
N LYS A 292 -18.70 -8.73 -5.36
CA LYS A 292 -19.54 -9.84 -4.88
C LYS A 292 -18.88 -10.62 -3.75
N LEU A 293 -17.61 -11.00 -3.92
CA LEU A 293 -16.88 -11.79 -2.93
C LEU A 293 -16.70 -11.03 -1.62
N LEU A 294 -16.39 -9.73 -1.68
CA LEU A 294 -16.32 -8.91 -0.47
C LEU A 294 -17.70 -8.74 0.18
N LEU A 295 -18.75 -8.45 -0.59
CA LEU A 295 -20.09 -8.26 -0.06
C LEU A 295 -20.64 -9.53 0.59
N GLU A 296 -20.35 -10.70 0.04
CA GLU A 296 -20.72 -11.99 0.62
C GLU A 296 -20.16 -12.13 2.05
N VAL A 297 -18.87 -11.84 2.24
CA VAL A 297 -18.23 -11.85 3.57
C VAL A 297 -18.78 -10.75 4.47
N LEU A 298 -18.87 -9.51 3.97
CA LEU A 298 -19.22 -8.35 4.79
C LEU A 298 -20.66 -8.39 5.29
N ARG A 299 -21.59 -8.95 4.53
CA ARG A 299 -22.98 -9.09 4.95
C ARG A 299 -23.13 -10.02 6.16
N GLU A 300 -22.29 -11.04 6.23
CA GLU A 300 -22.33 -12.04 7.31
C GLU A 300 -21.53 -11.57 8.52
N ASP A 301 -20.27 -11.16 8.30
CA ASP A 301 -19.32 -10.91 9.39
C ASP A 301 -19.28 -9.44 9.85
N TYR A 302 -19.57 -8.48 8.97
CA TYR A 302 -19.38 -7.04 9.22
C TYR A 302 -20.54 -6.14 8.71
N PRO A 303 -21.81 -6.46 9.02
CA PRO A 303 -22.96 -5.74 8.45
C PRO A 303 -22.96 -4.24 8.79
N GLY A 304 -22.55 -3.87 10.00
CA GLY A 304 -22.48 -2.47 10.42
C GLY A 304 -21.46 -1.63 9.64
N GLU A 305 -20.32 -2.22 9.28
CA GLU A 305 -19.33 -1.53 8.43
C GLU A 305 -19.86 -1.33 7.01
N LEU A 306 -20.60 -2.31 6.50
CA LEU A 306 -21.24 -2.23 5.18
C LEU A 306 -22.30 -1.13 5.15
N ASP A 307 -23.15 -1.04 6.17
CA ASP A 307 -24.16 -0.01 6.31
C ASP A 307 -23.54 1.40 6.42
N ALA A 308 -22.50 1.55 7.24
CA ALA A 308 -21.79 2.81 7.38
C ALA A 308 -21.16 3.27 6.05
N ALA A 309 -20.51 2.35 5.32
CA ALA A 309 -19.93 2.63 4.03
C ALA A 309 -21.00 3.00 2.98
N ARG A 310 -22.11 2.26 2.95
CA ARG A 310 -23.26 2.54 2.06
C ARG A 310 -23.87 3.91 2.35
N ALA A 311 -24.12 4.23 3.62
CA ALA A 311 -24.62 5.54 4.03
C ALA A 311 -23.65 6.66 3.62
N SER A 312 -22.35 6.46 3.80
CA SER A 312 -21.32 7.40 3.35
C SER A 312 -21.30 7.59 1.83
N LEU A 313 -21.59 6.54 1.05
CA LEU A 313 -21.67 6.60 -0.41
C LEU A 313 -22.90 7.38 -0.87
N ILE A 314 -24.08 7.08 -0.31
CA ILE A 314 -25.34 7.73 -0.68
C ILE A 314 -25.26 9.24 -0.38
N LYS A 315 -24.63 9.63 0.73
CA LYS A 315 -24.37 11.04 1.08
C LYS A 315 -23.53 11.80 0.04
N ARG A 316 -22.82 11.12 -0.87
CA ARG A 316 -22.09 11.78 -1.97
C ARG A 316 -23.01 12.32 -3.08
N GLY A 317 -24.29 11.93 -3.08
CA GLY A 317 -25.34 12.50 -3.93
C GLY A 317 -26.01 11.48 -4.86
N PRO A 318 -27.12 11.87 -5.51
CA PRO A 318 -28.00 10.96 -6.24
C PRO A 318 -27.32 10.25 -7.42
N GLY A 319 -26.29 10.86 -8.01
CA GLY A 319 -25.52 10.23 -9.08
C GLY A 319 -24.72 9.01 -8.62
N TRP A 320 -24.26 8.98 -7.37
CA TRP A 320 -23.54 7.85 -6.80
C TRP A 320 -24.51 6.71 -6.46
N GLU A 321 -25.61 7.03 -5.80
CA GLU A 321 -26.69 6.10 -5.48
C GLU A 321 -27.25 5.42 -6.73
N LYS A 322 -27.59 6.21 -7.78
CA LYS A 322 -28.12 5.65 -9.03
C LYS A 322 -27.17 4.65 -9.68
N ARG A 323 -25.86 4.90 -9.64
CA ARG A 323 -24.84 3.96 -10.16
C ARG A 323 -24.75 2.69 -9.33
N LEU A 324 -24.77 2.84 -8.00
CA LEU A 324 -24.76 1.70 -7.09
C LEU A 324 -25.98 0.80 -7.33
N LEU A 325 -27.19 1.37 -7.30
CA LEU A 325 -28.44 0.64 -7.52
C LEU A 325 -28.49 -0.03 -8.89
N ARG A 326 -28.00 0.64 -9.93
CA ARG A 326 -27.88 0.06 -11.27
C ARG A 326 -26.94 -1.13 -11.28
N ALA A 327 -25.75 -1.01 -10.67
CA ALA A 327 -24.79 -2.11 -10.59
C ALA A 327 -25.37 -3.31 -9.83
N CYS A 328 -26.07 -3.07 -8.72
CA CYS A 328 -26.74 -4.12 -7.96
C CYS A 328 -27.80 -4.83 -8.78
N LYS A 329 -28.70 -4.07 -9.42
CA LYS A 329 -29.78 -4.61 -10.26
C LYS A 329 -29.26 -5.42 -11.45
N GLU A 330 -28.28 -4.91 -12.18
CA GLU A 330 -27.68 -5.59 -13.35
C GLU A 330 -27.02 -6.92 -12.97
N ASN A 331 -26.49 -7.04 -11.75
CA ASN A 331 -25.66 -8.17 -11.33
C ASN A 331 -26.32 -9.05 -10.27
N LYS A 332 -27.60 -8.81 -9.93
CA LYS A 332 -28.38 -9.51 -8.90
C LYS A 332 -27.65 -9.54 -7.56
N ILE A 333 -27.22 -8.37 -7.11
CA ILE A 333 -26.54 -8.19 -5.83
C ILE A 333 -27.49 -7.50 -4.87
N ASP A 334 -27.82 -8.18 -3.78
CA ASP A 334 -28.60 -7.62 -2.68
C ASP A 334 -27.71 -7.51 -1.44
N PHE A 335 -27.80 -6.41 -0.72
CA PHE A 335 -27.17 -6.14 0.58
C PHE A 335 -27.73 -4.84 1.18
#